data_AF-K2AZ59-F1
#
_entry.id   AF-K2AZ59-F1
#
_cell.length_a   1.000
_cell.length_b   1.000
_cell.length_c   1.000
_cell.angle_alpha   90.00
_cell.angle_beta   90.00
_cell.angle_gamma   90.00
#
_symmetry.space_group_name_H-M   'P 1'
#
loop_
_entity.id
_entity.type
_entity.pdbx_description
1 polymer ?
#
loop_
_entity_poly.entity_id
_entity_poly.type
_entity_poly.pdbx_seq_one_letter_code
_entity_poly.pdbx_strand_id
1 'polypeptide(L)' 'MLVHKFICRGTIEEKIDSLINDKKTLAQEVIGEGSEMVITELSDAELLNVVTLDIHRALGENEALLLEHAL' A
#
# COMPACT_ATOMS: atom_id res chain seq x y z
N MET A 1 8.86 -11.91 -24.49
CA MET A 1 8.26 -13.24 -24.79
C MET A 1 6.80 -13.17 -24.37
N LEU A 2 5.86 -13.69 -25.18
CA LEU A 2 4.42 -13.58 -24.94
C LEU A 2 3.82 -14.98 -24.74
N VAL A 3 2.92 -15.12 -23.78
CA VAL A 3 2.20 -16.37 -23.50
C VAL A 3 0.71 -16.10 -23.63
N HIS A 4 0.03 -16.87 -24.47
CA HIS A 4 -1.42 -16.78 -24.66
C HIS A 4 -2.13 -17.89 -23.90
N LYS A 5 -3.05 -17.50 -23.02
CA LYS A 5 -3.96 -18.44 -22.37
C LYS A 5 -5.20 -18.62 -23.24
N PHE A 6 -5.35 -19.81 -23.82
CA PHE A 6 -6.58 -20.20 -24.50
C PHE A 6 -7.54 -20.84 -23.50
N ILE A 7 -8.82 -20.46 -23.59
CA ILE A 7 -9.88 -20.94 -22.70
C ILE A 7 -11.07 -21.32 -23.57
N CYS A 8 -11.60 -22.52 -23.39
CA CYS A 8 -12.76 -23.03 -24.11
C CYS A 8 -14.06 -22.46 -23.52
N ARG A 9 -14.80 -21.69 -24.32
CA ARG A 9 -16.08 -21.10 -23.91
C ARG A 9 -17.16 -22.16 -23.64
N GLY A 10 -17.97 -21.93 -22.62
CA GLY A 10 -19.04 -22.82 -22.16
C GLY A 10 -18.55 -24.06 -21.41
N THR A 11 -17.24 -24.17 -21.15
CA THR A 11 -16.65 -25.33 -20.47
C THR A 11 -16.21 -25.00 -19.04
N ILE A 12 -15.76 -26.02 -18.32
CA ILE A 12 -15.21 -25.86 -16.97
C ILE A 12 -13.98 -24.94 -16.93
N GLU A 13 -13.25 -24.77 -18.04
CA GLU A 13 -12.06 -23.91 -18.12
C GLU A 13 -12.36 -22.45 -17.78
N GLU A 14 -13.52 -21.92 -18.20
CA GLU A 14 -13.96 -20.56 -17.85
C GLU A 14 -14.22 -20.41 -16.35
N LYS A 15 -14.84 -21.42 -15.75
CA LYS A 15 -15.12 -21.41 -14.30
C LYS A 15 -13.84 -21.52 -13.48
N ILE A 16 -12.91 -22.37 -13.92
CA ILE A 16 -11.60 -22.49 -13.28
C ILE A 16 -10.81 -21.17 -13.40
N ASP A 17 -10.86 -20.50 -14.56
CA ASP A 17 -10.22 -19.21 -14.76
C ASP A 17 -10.74 -18.13 -13.79
N SER A 18 -12.06 -17.98 -13.69
CA SER A 18 -12.70 -17.06 -12.74
C SER A 18 -12.24 -17.36 -11.31
N LEU A 19 -12.35 -18.62 -10.87
CA LEU A 19 -11.97 -19.02 -9.52
C LEU A 19 -10.49 -18.75 -9.20
N ILE A 20 -9.59 -18.92 -10.17
CA ILE A 20 -8.18 -18.61 -9.99
C ILE A 20 -7.96 -17.10 -9.84
N ASN A 21 -8.64 -16.28 -10.65
CA ASN A 21 -8.55 -14.82 -10.55
C ASN A 21 -9.12 -14.33 -9.22
N ASP A 22 -10.30 -14.81 -8.82
CA ASP A 22 -10.93 -14.48 -7.54
C ASP A 22 -10.01 -14.85 -6.37
N LYS A 23 -9.39 -16.04 -6.43
CA LYS A 23 -8.45 -16.49 -5.40
C LYS A 23 -7.19 -15.62 -5.34
N LYS A 24 -6.70 -15.14 -6.49
CA LYS A 24 -5.55 -14.21 -6.53
C LYS A 24 -5.91 -12.86 -5.94
N THR A 25 -7.06 -12.30 -6.30
CA THR A 25 -7.57 -11.05 -5.74
C THR A 25 -7.73 -11.18 -4.23
N LEU A 26 -8.39 -12.24 -3.76
CA LEU A 26 -8.52 -12.48 -2.33
C LEU A 26 -7.16 -12.65 -1.64
N ALA A 27 -6.21 -13.36 -2.25
CA ALA A 27 -4.87 -13.47 -1.70
C ALA A 27 -4.14 -12.11 -1.64
N GLN A 28 -4.34 -11.23 -2.61
CA GLN A 28 -3.80 -9.87 -2.60
C GLN A 28 -4.47 -9.00 -1.53
N GLU A 29 -5.78 -9.10 -1.36
CA GLU A 29 -6.54 -8.38 -0.33
C GLU A 29 -6.19 -8.84 1.08
N VAL A 30 -6.00 -10.14 1.27
CA VAL A 30 -5.70 -10.75 2.57
C VAL A 30 -4.23 -10.54 2.96
N ILE A 31 -3.32 -10.55 2.00
CA ILE A 31 -1.87 -10.47 2.28
C ILE A 31 -1.32 -9.04 2.12
N GLY A 32 -2.00 -8.14 1.38
CA GLY A 32 -1.61 -6.75 1.16
C GLY A 32 -0.22 -6.61 0.52
N GLU A 33 -0.11 -6.20 -0.75
CA GLU A 33 1.16 -6.00 -1.50
C GLU A 33 2.33 -6.87 -0.97
N GLY A 34 2.26 -8.17 -1.27
CA GLY A 34 3.01 -9.24 -0.60
C GLY A 34 4.40 -8.87 -0.06
N SER A 35 4.70 -9.34 1.15
CA SER A 35 5.81 -8.86 2.01
C SER A 35 5.60 -7.44 2.53
N GLU A 36 4.71 -7.32 3.52
CA GLU A 36 4.66 -6.20 4.45
C GLU A 36 6.08 -5.86 4.91
N MET A 37 6.46 -4.58 4.89
CA MET A 37 7.60 -4.13 5.68
C MET A 37 7.27 -4.43 7.13
N VAL A 38 7.81 -5.53 7.65
CA VAL A 38 7.57 -5.97 9.00
C VAL A 38 8.26 -4.96 9.91
N ILE A 39 7.49 -4.05 10.52
CA ILE A 39 8.00 -3.00 11.39
C ILE A 39 8.86 -3.59 12.53
N THR A 40 8.57 -4.83 12.93
CA THR A 40 9.32 -5.56 13.96
C THR A 40 10.64 -6.16 13.48
N GLU A 41 10.94 -6.10 12.18
CA GLU A 41 12.21 -6.56 11.57
C GLU A 41 13.15 -5.39 11.21
N LEU A 42 12.76 -4.15 11.52
CA LEU A 42 13.59 -2.95 11.33
C LEU A 42 14.64 -2.82 12.44
N SER A 43 15.79 -2.21 12.13
CA SER A 43 16.74 -1.78 13.14
C SER A 43 16.20 -0.60 13.95
N ASP A 44 16.73 -0.38 15.15
CA ASP A 44 16.31 0.73 16.03
C ASP A 44 16.35 2.10 15.31
N ALA A 45 17.37 2.34 14.49
CA ALA A 45 17.51 3.59 13.74
C ALA A 45 16.44 3.76 12.65
N GLU A 46 16.11 2.68 11.95
CA GLU A 46 15.07 2.68 10.91
C GLU A 46 13.68 2.84 11.53
N LEU A 47 13.42 2.11 12.62
CA LEU A 47 12.18 2.22 13.37
C LEU A 47 11.97 3.64 13.90
N LEU A 48 13.00 4.24 14.50
CA LEU A 48 12.95 5.62 15.00
C LEU A 48 12.63 6.62 13.89
N ASN A 49 13.20 6.46 12.70
CA ASN A 49 12.90 7.34 11.56
C ASN A 49 11.45 7.22 11.07
N VAL A 50 10.85 6.03 11.15
CA VAL A 50 9.45 5.78 10.75
C VAL A 50 8.46 6.34 11.78
N VAL A 51 8.77 6.28 13.08
CA VAL A 51 7.82 6.64 14.15
C VAL A 51 8.00 8.05 14.71
N THR A 52 9.07 8.77 14.33
CA THR A 52 9.33 10.11 14.86
C THR A 52 8.27 11.12 14.40
N LEU A 53 7.68 11.83 15.37
CA LEU A 53 6.74 12.92 15.12
C LEU A 53 7.48 14.25 14.95
N ASP A 54 7.31 14.88 13.80
CA ASP A 54 7.71 16.27 13.55
C ASP A 54 6.61 17.22 14.05
N ILE A 55 6.87 17.86 15.19
CA ILE A 55 5.92 18.76 15.86
C ILE A 55 5.68 20.04 15.05
N HIS A 56 6.70 20.57 14.37
CA HIS A 56 6.56 21.80 13.56
C HIS A 56 5.65 21.54 12.36
N ARG A 57 5.83 20.39 11.71
CA ARG A 57 4.96 19.95 10.62
C ARG A 57 3.54 19.64 11.12
N ALA A 58 3.41 19.05 12.31
CA ALA A 58 2.11 18.66 12.87
C ALA A 58 1.25 19.86 13.33
N LEU A 59 1.88 20.91 13.87
CA LEU A 59 1.18 22.11 14.31
C LEU A 59 0.86 23.07 13.15
N GLY A 60 1.40 22.81 11.95
CA GLY A 60 1.15 23.65 10.77
C GLY A 60 1.66 25.08 10.94
N GLU A 61 2.56 25.31 11.90
CA GLU A 61 3.20 26.60 12.15
C GLU A 61 4.21 26.87 11.04
N ASN A 62 3.68 27.28 9.90
CA ASN A 62 4.45 27.96 8.88
C ASN A 62 4.69 29.37 9.43
N GLU A 63 5.87 29.66 9.96
CA GLU A 63 6.27 30.97 10.52
C GLU A 63 6.15 32.14 9.50
N ALA A 64 5.72 31.87 8.26
CA ALA A 64 5.51 32.83 7.18
C ALA A 64 4.20 33.66 7.26
N LEU A 65 3.41 33.59 8.34
CA LEU A 65 2.12 34.35 8.43
C LEU A 65 1.99 35.29 9.65
N LEU A 66 3.09 35.68 10.30
CA LEU A 66 3.05 36.68 11.38
C LEU A 66 3.28 38.12 10.91
N LEU A 67 2.58 38.59 9.87
CA LEU A 67 2.62 40.02 9.50
C LEU A 67 1.31 40.53 8.87
N GLU A 68 0.12 40.28 9.45
CA GLU A 68 -1.03 41.16 9.15
C GLU A 68 -2.18 41.16 10.18
N HIS A 69 -1.88 41.31 11.47
CA HIS A 69 -2.89 41.72 12.46
C HIS A 69 -2.48 42.95 13.28
N ALA A 70 -1.72 43.86 12.68
CA ALA A 70 -1.59 45.23 13.16
C ALA A 70 -2.45 46.17 12.29
N LEU A 71 -3.77 46.00 12.36
CA LEU A 71 -4.77 47.04 12.04
C LEU A 71 -6.16 46.61 12.51
#